data_AF-A0A7W1MAM8-F1
#
_entry.id   AF-A0A7W1MAM8-F1
#
_cell.length_a   1.000
_cell.length_b   1.000
_cell.length_c   1.000
_cell.angle_alpha   90.00
_cell.angle_beta   90.00
_cell.angle_gamma   90.00
#
_symmetry.space_group_name_H-M   'P 1'
#
loop_
_entity.id
_entity.type
_entity.pdbx_description
1 polymer ?
#
loop_
_entity_poly.entity_id
_entity_poly.type
_entity_poly.pdbx_seq_one_letter_code
_entity_poly.pdbx_strand_id
1 'polypeptide(L)'
;MLLDHGANVNAKFCFVCMTFDDRECPIHNFYGPPLLKAVQDDFIDGIHLLLKYGANPDCFWNDIEYGHSTPPLCQAVMDKNLAVVSLLLDNGASVHMESFLTFVDEKGLSHYVLGSPLMKAVDDNFLEEVVLLLRHGANPLDRSSAYNNPLDLAIRKGYYDIIDVLSSAAVSE
;
A
#
# COMPACT_ATOMS: atom_id res chain seq x y z
N MET A 1 -24.89 -5.40 -11.42
CA MET A 1 -23.77 -4.47 -11.14
C MET A 1 -22.90 -4.33 -12.40
N LEU A 2 -22.10 -3.26 -12.59
CA LEU A 2 -21.28 -3.10 -13.81
C LEU A 2 -20.22 -4.20 -13.97
N LEU A 3 -19.65 -4.68 -12.86
CA LEU A 3 -18.67 -5.78 -12.88
C LEU A 3 -19.28 -7.11 -13.39
N ASP A 4 -20.58 -7.34 -13.19
CA ASP A 4 -21.29 -8.51 -13.74
C ASP A 4 -21.39 -8.48 -15.27
N HIS A 5 -21.20 -7.30 -15.86
CA HIS A 5 -21.32 -7.06 -17.30
C HIS A 5 -19.96 -6.80 -17.95
N GLY A 6 -18.86 -7.23 -17.32
CA GLY A 6 -17.52 -7.19 -17.89
C GLY A 6 -16.78 -5.87 -17.73
N ALA A 7 -17.24 -4.97 -16.85
CA ALA A 7 -16.44 -3.80 -16.49
C ALA A 7 -15.08 -4.23 -15.91
N ASN A 8 -14.00 -3.63 -16.39
CA ASN A 8 -12.65 -3.97 -15.94
C ASN A 8 -12.42 -3.48 -14.52
N VAL A 9 -12.38 -4.41 -13.56
CA VAL A 9 -12.15 -4.15 -12.13
C VAL A 9 -10.77 -3.50 -11.86
N ASN A 10 -9.80 -3.71 -12.76
CA ASN A 10 -8.43 -3.21 -12.69
C ASN A 10 -8.19 -2.05 -13.67
N ALA A 11 -9.26 -1.36 -14.10
CA ALA A 11 -9.14 -0.23 -15.01
C ALA A 11 -8.13 0.79 -14.46
N LYS A 12 -7.08 1.06 -15.25
CA LYS A 12 -6.13 2.13 -15.00
C LYS A 12 -6.61 3.33 -15.81
N PHE A 13 -6.97 4.42 -15.16
CA PHE A 13 -7.26 5.65 -15.88
C PHE A 13 -5.98 6.16 -16.55
N CYS A 14 -6.03 6.36 -17.87
CA CYS A 14 -4.88 6.71 -18.70
C CYS A 14 -4.86 8.22 -18.98
N PHE A 15 -3.71 8.86 -18.78
CA PHE A 15 -3.42 10.26 -19.13
C PHE A 15 -3.35 10.50 -20.66
N VAL A 16 -3.46 9.44 -21.48
CA VAL A 16 -3.30 9.46 -22.94
C VAL A 16 -4.62 9.14 -23.62
N CYS A 17 -5.58 10.05 -23.50
CA CYS A 17 -6.60 10.29 -24.54
C CYS A 17 -6.05 11.18 -25.68
N MET A 18 -4.73 11.12 -25.98
CA MET A 18 -4.02 12.02 -26.92
C MET A 18 -4.43 11.90 -28.42
N THR A 19 -5.65 11.49 -28.78
CA THR A 19 -6.02 11.50 -30.21
C THR A 19 -7.38 12.07 -30.60
N PHE A 20 -8.38 12.31 -29.74
CA PHE A 20 -9.65 12.92 -30.23
C PHE A 20 -10.41 13.76 -29.17
N ASP A 21 -10.74 14.99 -29.60
CA ASP A 21 -11.68 16.03 -29.12
C ASP A 21 -12.06 16.06 -27.62
N ASP A 22 -11.47 17.04 -26.93
CA ASP A 22 -11.51 17.29 -25.48
C ASP A 22 -12.89 17.70 -24.90
N ARG A 23 -14.00 17.54 -25.63
CA ARG A 23 -15.33 17.96 -25.17
C ARG A 23 -16.30 16.82 -24.86
N GLU A 24 -15.89 15.57 -25.06
CA GLU A 24 -16.77 14.41 -24.89
C GLU A 24 -16.31 13.35 -23.88
N CYS A 25 -15.21 13.56 -23.14
CA CYS A 25 -14.80 12.60 -22.09
C CYS A 25 -15.30 13.07 -20.70
N PRO A 26 -16.41 12.53 -20.16
CA PRO A 26 -17.03 13.03 -18.92
C PRO A 26 -16.26 12.61 -17.66
N ILE A 27 -15.19 11.83 -17.81
CA ILE A 27 -14.35 11.29 -16.75
C ILE A 27 -13.00 12.01 -16.76
N HIS A 28 -13.08 13.34 -16.65
CA HIS A 28 -11.92 14.14 -16.33
C HIS A 28 -11.45 13.82 -14.92
N ASN A 29 -10.17 13.47 -14.86
CA ASN A 29 -9.28 13.71 -13.74
C ASN A 29 -9.44 12.82 -12.50
N PHE A 30 -8.28 12.32 -12.06
CA PHE A 30 -8.03 11.59 -10.83
C PHE A 30 -8.42 10.12 -10.79
N TYR A 31 -7.71 9.46 -9.87
CA TYR A 31 -7.99 8.19 -9.25
C TYR A 31 -7.27 7.00 -9.91
N GLY A 32 -6.34 6.46 -9.12
CA GLY A 32 -5.72 5.17 -9.36
C GLY A 32 -6.76 4.05 -9.47
N PRO A 33 -6.32 2.78 -9.54
CA PRO A 33 -7.22 1.65 -9.73
C PRO A 33 -8.39 1.68 -8.73
N PRO A 34 -9.61 1.26 -9.11
CA PRO A 34 -10.81 1.42 -8.27
C PRO A 34 -10.64 0.94 -6.83
N LEU A 35 -9.85 -0.12 -6.63
CA LEU A 35 -9.53 -0.65 -5.31
C LEU A 35 -8.77 0.36 -4.43
N LEU A 36 -7.74 1.01 -4.97
CA LEU A 36 -6.97 2.01 -4.24
C LEU A 36 -7.87 3.17 -3.80
N LYS A 37 -8.78 3.62 -4.66
CA LYS A 37 -9.75 4.67 -4.32
C LYS A 37 -10.73 4.21 -3.22
N ALA A 38 -11.24 2.98 -3.32
CA ALA A 38 -12.11 2.43 -2.29
C ALA A 38 -11.40 2.33 -0.93
N VAL A 39 -10.10 2.00 -0.90
CA VAL A 39 -9.29 2.01 0.33
C VAL A 39 -9.12 3.42 0.89
N GLN A 40 -8.78 4.40 0.05
CA GLN A 40 -8.64 5.80 0.46
C GLN A 40 -9.93 6.41 1.04
N ASP A 41 -11.07 5.97 0.52
CA ASP A 41 -12.38 6.44 0.97
C ASP A 41 -12.97 5.59 2.13
N ASP A 42 -12.21 4.61 2.64
CA ASP A 42 -12.64 3.62 3.63
C ASP A 42 -13.97 2.93 3.26
N PHE A 43 -14.17 2.69 1.96
CA PHE A 43 -15.40 2.09 1.45
C PHE A 43 -15.34 0.57 1.52
N ILE A 44 -15.48 0.03 2.73
CA ILE A 44 -15.35 -1.41 3.06
C ILE A 44 -16.12 -2.33 2.10
N ASP A 45 -17.40 -2.05 1.86
CA ASP A 45 -18.22 -2.87 0.95
C ASP A 45 -17.68 -2.82 -0.50
N GLY A 46 -17.18 -1.66 -0.93
CA GLY A 46 -16.52 -1.48 -2.21
C GLY A 46 -15.22 -2.27 -2.30
N ILE A 47 -14.40 -2.26 -1.25
CA ILE A 47 -13.14 -3.04 -1.19
C ILE A 47 -13.45 -4.53 -1.30
N HIS A 48 -14.38 -5.05 -0.49
CA HIS A 48 -14.83 -6.45 -0.56
C HIS A 48 -15.30 -6.84 -1.95
N LEU A 49 -16.14 -6.00 -2.54
CA LEU A 49 -16.71 -6.23 -3.85
C LEU A 49 -15.62 -6.23 -4.94
N LEU A 50 -14.71 -5.27 -4.92
CA LEU A 50 -13.64 -5.17 -5.91
C LEU A 50 -12.68 -6.36 -5.82
N LEU A 51 -12.24 -6.73 -4.62
CA LEU A 51 -11.39 -7.91 -4.40
C LEU A 51 -12.08 -9.20 -4.84
N LYS A 52 -13.38 -9.36 -4.54
CA LYS A 52 -14.19 -10.50 -4.98
C LYS A 52 -14.22 -10.67 -6.50
N TYR A 53 -14.17 -9.58 -7.27
CA TYR A 53 -14.15 -9.60 -8.73
C TYR A 53 -12.72 -9.61 -9.32
N GLY A 54 -11.69 -9.81 -8.49
CA GLY A 54 -10.30 -9.95 -8.94
C GLY A 54 -9.56 -8.62 -9.11
N ALA A 55 -9.93 -7.60 -8.33
CA ALA A 55 -9.07 -6.43 -8.19
C ALA A 55 -7.68 -6.85 -7.70
N ASN A 56 -6.63 -6.31 -8.32
CA ASN A 56 -5.26 -6.53 -7.91
C ASN A 56 -5.03 -5.83 -6.55
N PRO A 57 -4.75 -6.56 -5.45
CA PRO A 57 -4.53 -5.94 -4.14
C PRO A 57 -3.23 -5.10 -4.09
N ASP A 58 -2.28 -5.40 -4.97
CA ASP A 58 -1.01 -4.66 -5.12
C ASP A 58 -1.12 -3.58 -6.19
N CYS A 59 -2.33 -3.12 -6.50
CA CYS A 59 -2.53 -2.04 -7.44
C CYS A 59 -1.85 -0.77 -6.93
N PHE A 60 -1.24 0.01 -7.80
CA PHE A 60 -0.70 1.31 -7.42
C PHE A 60 -0.87 2.27 -8.59
N TRP A 61 -0.74 3.56 -8.28
CA TRP A 61 -0.66 4.58 -9.30
C TRP A 61 0.65 5.34 -9.13
N ASN A 62 1.37 5.50 -10.23
CA ASN A 62 2.58 6.29 -10.27
C ASN A 62 2.21 7.65 -10.85
N ASP A 63 1.87 8.59 -9.97
CA ASP A 63 1.84 9.97 -10.41
C ASP A 63 3.25 10.49 -10.52
N ILE A 64 3.63 10.90 -11.73
CA ILE A 64 4.88 11.63 -11.90
C ILE A 64 4.67 13.09 -11.49
N GLU A 65 3.44 13.61 -11.54
CA GLU A 65 3.10 15.00 -11.21
C GLU A 65 3.08 15.26 -9.70
N TYR A 66 2.38 14.44 -8.91
CA TYR A 66 2.41 14.54 -7.44
C TYR A 66 3.48 13.69 -6.77
N GLY A 67 4.09 12.74 -7.50
CA GLY A 67 5.27 12.06 -6.98
C GLY A 67 5.00 11.13 -5.80
N HIS A 68 3.80 10.58 -5.67
CA HIS A 68 3.46 9.63 -4.61
C HIS A 68 2.90 8.34 -5.20
N SER A 69 3.46 7.20 -4.79
CA SER A 69 2.89 5.88 -5.06
C SER A 69 2.74 5.12 -3.75
N THR A 70 1.50 4.95 -3.32
CA THR A 70 1.14 4.23 -2.10
C THR A 70 0.26 3.04 -2.46
N PRO A 71 0.76 1.80 -2.31
CA PRO A 71 -0.04 0.59 -2.44
C PRO A 71 -1.20 0.55 -1.42
N PRO A 72 -2.33 -0.11 -1.74
CA PRO A 72 -3.50 -0.24 -0.85
C PRO A 72 -3.16 -0.67 0.56
N LEU A 73 -2.27 -1.66 0.72
CA LEU A 73 -1.86 -2.16 2.02
C LEU A 73 -1.14 -1.06 2.84
N CYS A 74 -0.21 -0.33 2.21
CA CYS A 74 0.47 0.79 2.86
C CYS A 74 -0.52 1.89 3.28
N GLN A 75 -1.51 2.20 2.43
CA GLN A 75 -2.53 3.18 2.76
C GLN A 75 -3.34 2.74 3.99
N ALA A 76 -3.82 1.50 4.01
CA ALA A 76 -4.59 0.95 5.12
C ALA A 76 -3.82 0.95 6.46
N VAL A 77 -2.52 0.64 6.41
CA VAL A 77 -1.63 0.72 7.59
C VAL A 77 -1.44 2.17 8.05
N MET A 78 -1.22 3.12 7.14
CA MET A 78 -1.12 4.54 7.51
C MET A 78 -2.40 5.08 8.15
N ASP A 79 -3.55 4.60 7.67
CA ASP A 79 -4.88 4.95 8.21
C ASP A 79 -5.22 4.19 9.50
N LYS A 80 -4.36 3.26 9.94
CA LYS A 80 -4.52 2.41 11.13
C LYS A 80 -5.79 1.57 11.09
N ASN A 81 -6.19 1.16 9.90
CA ASN A 81 -7.44 0.45 9.67
C ASN A 81 -7.21 -1.06 9.59
N LEU A 82 -7.14 -1.70 10.75
CA LEU A 82 -6.92 -3.15 10.88
C LEU A 82 -7.89 -4.00 10.05
N ALA A 83 -9.15 -3.56 9.90
CA ALA A 83 -10.14 -4.30 9.12
C ALA A 83 -9.76 -4.33 7.63
N VAL A 84 -9.35 -3.19 7.08
CA VAL A 84 -8.88 -3.09 5.69
C VAL A 84 -7.52 -3.78 5.51
N VAL A 85 -6.61 -3.66 6.48
CA VAL A 85 -5.31 -4.37 6.46
C VAL A 85 -5.54 -5.88 6.37
N SER A 86 -6.36 -6.45 7.26
CA SER A 86 -6.71 -7.88 7.22
C SER A 86 -7.34 -8.24 5.89
N LEU A 87 -8.32 -7.46 5.43
CA LEU A 87 -9.04 -7.75 4.20
C LEU A 87 -8.11 -7.79 2.96
N LEU A 88 -7.17 -6.86 2.85
CA LEU A 88 -6.21 -6.83 1.75
C LEU A 88 -5.24 -8.01 1.82
N LEU A 89 -4.70 -8.31 3.01
CA LEU A 89 -3.78 -9.42 3.22
C LEU A 89 -4.44 -10.79 2.95
N ASP A 90 -5.68 -10.98 3.40
CA ASP A 90 -6.48 -12.17 3.16
C ASP A 90 -6.80 -12.38 1.66
N ASN A 91 -6.74 -11.31 0.86
CA ASN A 91 -6.90 -11.34 -0.58
C ASN A 91 -5.56 -11.28 -1.35
N GLY A 92 -4.44 -11.55 -0.67
CA GLY A 92 -3.13 -11.73 -1.31
C GLY A 92 -2.35 -10.44 -1.57
N ALA A 93 -2.65 -9.35 -0.86
CA ALA A 93 -1.78 -8.17 -0.86
C ALA A 93 -0.37 -8.56 -0.37
N SER A 94 0.65 -8.11 -1.08
CA SER A 94 2.04 -8.33 -0.71
C SER A 94 2.44 -7.44 0.46
N VAL A 95 2.92 -8.06 1.54
CA VAL A 95 3.47 -7.39 2.73
C VAL A 95 4.78 -6.65 2.48
N HIS A 96 5.42 -6.87 1.33
CA HIS A 96 6.72 -6.30 0.98
C HIS A 96 6.61 -5.06 0.08
N MET A 97 5.40 -4.67 -0.32
CA MET A 97 5.20 -3.51 -1.18
C MET A 97 5.47 -2.23 -0.42
N GLU A 98 6.43 -1.43 -0.87
CA GLU A 98 6.81 -0.19 -0.20
C GLU A 98 6.10 1.02 -0.80
N SER A 99 5.79 2.01 0.04
CA SER A 99 5.41 3.32 -0.46
C SER A 99 6.66 4.12 -0.84
N PHE A 100 6.59 4.88 -1.92
CA PHE A 100 7.69 5.73 -2.37
C PHE A 100 7.21 7.09 -2.87
N LEU A 101 8.10 8.07 -2.70
CA LEU A 101 8.01 9.36 -3.35
C LEU A 101 8.82 9.33 -4.64
N THR A 102 8.28 9.89 -5.70
CA THR A 102 8.98 10.12 -6.96
C THR A 102 9.17 11.61 -7.12
N PHE A 103 10.38 12.07 -7.40
CA PHE A 103 10.64 13.47 -7.75
C PHE A 103 11.67 13.54 -8.87
N VAL A 104 11.66 14.64 -9.61
CA VAL A 104 12.64 14.91 -10.66
C VAL A 104 13.65 15.92 -10.11
N ASP A 105 14.93 15.52 -10.07
CA ASP A 105 16.03 16.42 -9.77
C ASP A 105 16.92 16.63 -11.02
N GLU A 106 18.03 17.36 -10.84
CA GLU A 106 19.00 17.65 -11.91
C GLU A 106 19.65 16.40 -12.53
N LYS A 107 19.58 15.24 -11.87
CA LYS A 107 20.09 13.94 -12.33
C LYS A 107 19.01 13.06 -12.95
N GLY A 108 17.74 13.50 -12.89
CA GLY A 108 16.59 12.81 -13.49
C GLY A 108 15.56 12.36 -12.46
N LEU A 109 14.84 11.30 -12.80
CA LEU A 109 13.80 10.73 -11.93
C LEU A 109 14.44 9.99 -10.75
N SER A 110 14.07 10.37 -9.54
CA SER A 110 14.54 9.76 -8.28
C SER A 110 13.36 9.24 -7.47
N HIS A 111 13.58 8.13 -6.74
CA HIS A 111 12.59 7.53 -5.86
C HIS A 111 13.10 7.50 -4.42
N TYR A 112 12.27 7.95 -3.47
CA TYR A 112 12.53 7.90 -2.05
C TYR A 112 11.53 6.96 -1.38
N VAL A 113 12.02 5.80 -0.95
CA VAL A 113 11.24 4.81 -0.21
C VAL A 113 10.86 5.38 1.15
N LEU A 114 9.55 5.53 1.37
CA LEU A 114 8.97 5.98 2.63
C LEU A 114 8.97 4.87 3.69
N GLY A 115 8.86 3.62 3.25
CA GLY A 115 9.00 2.43 4.10
C GLY A 115 8.07 1.29 3.69
N SER A 116 8.34 0.11 4.25
CA SER A 116 7.44 -1.05 4.15
C SER A 116 6.23 -0.92 5.11
N PRO A 117 5.14 -1.68 4.90
CA PRO A 117 4.01 -1.73 5.82
C PRO A 117 4.45 -2.02 7.25
N LEU A 118 5.38 -2.97 7.43
CA LEU A 118 5.90 -3.33 8.76
C LEU A 118 6.70 -2.19 9.38
N MET A 119 7.47 -1.42 8.59
CA MET A 119 8.13 -0.20 9.09
C MET A 119 7.14 0.79 9.65
N LYS A 120 6.08 1.05 8.91
CA LYS A 120 5.11 2.05 9.30
C LYS A 120 4.40 1.64 10.59
N ALA A 121 3.96 0.38 10.69
CA ALA A 121 3.33 -0.15 11.90
C ALA A 121 4.24 -0.06 13.14
N VAL A 122 5.55 -0.37 12.99
CA VAL A 122 6.53 -0.21 14.08
C VAL A 122 6.75 1.26 14.42
N ASP A 123 6.89 2.13 13.43
CA ASP A 123 7.10 3.56 13.62
C ASP A 123 5.95 4.19 14.41
N ASP A 124 4.72 3.74 14.13
CA ASP A 124 3.48 4.15 14.78
C ASP A 124 3.23 3.49 16.14
N ASN A 125 4.10 2.57 16.56
CA ASN A 125 3.98 1.76 17.76
C ASN A 125 2.64 0.98 17.84
N PHE A 126 2.19 0.44 16.71
CA PHE A 126 0.91 -0.26 16.64
C PHE A 126 1.13 -1.79 16.61
N LEU A 127 1.11 -2.39 17.80
CA LEU A 127 1.44 -3.80 18.01
C LEU A 127 0.55 -4.75 17.21
N GLU A 128 -0.74 -4.47 17.10
CA GLU A 128 -1.71 -5.31 16.41
C GLU A 128 -1.41 -5.39 14.91
N GLU A 129 -1.05 -4.28 14.27
CA GLU A 129 -0.63 -4.26 12.86
C GLU A 129 0.70 -4.99 12.67
N VAL A 130 1.66 -4.82 13.60
CA VAL A 130 2.93 -5.56 13.57
C VAL A 130 2.66 -7.06 13.59
N VAL A 131 1.86 -7.54 14.55
CA VAL A 131 1.51 -8.96 14.67
C VAL A 131 0.81 -9.46 13.40
N LEU A 132 -0.12 -8.68 12.85
CA LEU A 132 -0.85 -9.06 11.65
C LEU A 132 0.08 -9.18 10.43
N LEU A 133 0.94 -8.18 10.18
CA LEU A 133 1.87 -8.19 9.06
C LEU A 133 2.88 -9.34 9.16
N LEU A 134 3.41 -9.64 10.35
CA LEU A 134 4.31 -10.78 10.58
C LEU A 134 3.63 -12.12 10.28
N ARG A 135 2.35 -12.28 10.67
CA ARG A 135 1.58 -13.50 10.35
C ARG A 135 1.41 -13.74 8.86
N HIS A 136 1.44 -12.67 8.05
CA HIS A 136 1.40 -12.74 6.59
C HIS A 136 2.79 -12.72 5.94
N GLY A 137 3.87 -12.98 6.71
CA GLY A 137 5.21 -13.21 6.18
C GLY A 137 6.08 -11.96 6.06
N ALA A 138 5.72 -10.84 6.71
CA ALA A 138 6.62 -9.69 6.76
C ALA A 138 7.89 -10.05 7.55
N ASN A 139 9.06 -9.76 7.00
CA ASN A 139 10.33 -10.08 7.66
C ASN A 139 10.75 -8.97 8.64
N PRO A 140 10.95 -9.26 9.95
CA PRO A 140 11.39 -8.29 10.95
C PRO A 140 12.82 -7.76 10.73
N LEU A 141 13.57 -8.32 9.78
CA LEU A 141 14.97 -7.99 9.46
C LEU A 141 15.13 -7.35 8.07
N ASP A 142 14.06 -7.24 7.27
CA ASP A 142 14.12 -6.60 5.95
C ASP A 142 14.43 -5.10 6.07
N ARG A 143 15.37 -4.63 5.24
CA ARG A 143 15.77 -3.23 5.21
C ARG A 143 14.96 -2.50 4.14
N SER A 144 14.14 -1.53 4.54
CA SER A 144 13.32 -0.74 3.59
C SER A 144 14.10 0.42 2.97
N SER A 145 14.59 1.35 3.79
CA SER A 145 15.47 2.43 3.35
C SER A 145 16.30 2.99 4.52
N ALA A 146 17.45 3.59 4.20
CA ALA A 146 18.41 4.14 5.19
C ALA A 146 18.99 3.13 6.21
N TYR A 147 19.19 1.87 5.80
CA TYR A 147 19.86 0.80 6.57
C TYR A 147 19.16 0.33 7.86
N ASN A 148 17.93 0.77 8.14
CA ASN A 148 17.18 0.32 9.31
C ASN A 148 16.19 -0.79 8.94
N ASN A 149 16.13 -1.83 9.75
CA ASN A 149 15.10 -2.88 9.71
C ASN A 149 14.03 -2.63 10.80
N PRO A 150 12.90 -3.39 10.82
CA PRO A 150 11.84 -3.19 11.81
C PRO A 150 12.32 -3.32 13.25
N LEU A 151 13.13 -4.34 13.52
CA LEU A 151 13.62 -4.61 14.86
C LEU A 151 14.53 -3.48 15.38
N ASP A 152 15.43 -2.98 14.54
CA ASP A 152 16.35 -1.87 14.86
C ASP A 152 15.57 -0.56 15.14
N LEU A 153 14.46 -0.33 14.46
CA LEU A 153 13.59 0.81 14.73
C LEU A 153 12.91 0.68 16.10
N ALA A 154 12.33 -0.49 16.41
CA ALA A 154 11.68 -0.76 17.68
C ALA A 154 12.66 -0.62 18.87
N ILE A 155 13.89 -1.14 18.72
CA ILE A 155 14.96 -1.02 19.72
C ILE A 155 15.32 0.44 19.97
N ARG A 156 15.56 1.22 18.91
CA ARG A 156 15.91 2.65 19.05
C ARG A 156 14.82 3.47 19.71
N LYS A 157 13.55 3.13 19.47
CA LYS A 157 12.40 3.80 20.07
C LYS A 157 12.00 3.26 21.45
N GLY A 158 12.54 2.11 21.88
CA GLY A 158 12.24 1.50 23.17
C GLY A 158 10.86 0.84 23.25
N TYR A 159 10.34 0.33 22.13
CA TYR A 159 9.02 -0.29 22.05
C TYR A 159 9.08 -1.77 22.45
N TYR A 160 9.23 -2.04 23.74
CA TYR A 160 9.51 -3.38 24.28
C TYR A 160 8.54 -4.48 23.81
N ASP A 161 7.23 -4.24 23.81
CA ASP A 161 6.25 -5.23 23.35
C ASP A 161 6.45 -5.60 21.86
N ILE A 162 6.79 -4.61 21.03
CA ILE A 162 7.10 -4.81 19.62
C ILE A 162 8.46 -5.50 19.44
N ILE A 163 9.47 -5.15 20.27
CA ILE A 163 10.79 -5.81 20.25
C ILE A 163 10.63 -7.30 20.53
N ASP A 164 9.83 -7.69 21.52
CA ASP A 164 9.60 -9.09 21.89
C ASP A 164 8.94 -9.86 20.73
N VAL A 165 7.93 -9.25 20.09
CA VAL A 165 7.24 -9.85 18.95
C VAL A 165 8.15 -9.98 17.73
N LEU A 166 8.88 -8.94 17.35
CA LEU A 166 9.79 -8.95 16.20
C LEU A 166 10.97 -9.91 16.41
N SER A 167 11.53 -9.95 17.62
CA SER A 167 12.63 -10.86 17.96
C SER A 167 12.18 -12.31 17.89
N SER A 168 10.96 -12.61 18.34
CA SER A 168 10.39 -13.95 18.25
C SER A 168 10.20 -14.39 16.80
N ALA A 169 9.75 -13.49 15.92
CA ALA A 169 9.57 -13.77 14.50
C ALA A 169 10.91 -13.93 13.74
N ALA A 170 11.96 -13.21 14.15
CA ALA A 170 13.28 -13.27 13.50
C ALA A 170 14.03 -14.60 13.73
N VAL A 171 13.68 -15.35 14.77
CA VAL A 171 14.34 -16.62 15.13
C VAL A 171 13.65 -17.84 14.50
N SER A 172 12.45 -17.65 13.94
CA SER A 172 11.64 -18.73 13.35
C SER A 172 11.92 -19.02 11.87
N GLU A 173 12.88 -18.32 11.24
CA GLU A 173 13.37 -18.57 9.86
C GLU A 173 14.72 -19.32 9.86
#